data_AF-D3ATZ1-F1
#
_entry.id   AF-D3ATZ1-F1
#
_cell.length_a   1.000
_cell.length_b   1.000
_cell.length_c   1.000
_cell.angle_alpha   90.00
_cell.angle_beta   90.00
_cell.angle_gamma   90.00
#
_symmetry.space_group_name_H-M   'P 1'
#
loop_
_entity.id
_entity.type
_entity.pdbx_description
1 polymer ?
#
loop_
_entity_poly.entity_id
_entity_poly.type
_entity_poly.pdbx_seq_one_letter_code
_entity_poly.pdbx_strand_id
1 'polypeptide(L)'
;MIAEKMRPLVENNSAIRAMFEEGKRLAAIYGPENVYDFSLGNPNVPAPEAVNRAITDIVAEEASTMVHGYMSNAGFEDVRDTVAQSLNRRFGTHFHLENILMTVGAASG
;
A
#
# COMPACT_ATOMS: atom_id res chain seq x y z
N MET A 1 -7.44 2.76 29.08
CA MET A 1 -7.99 4.11 28.86
C MET A 1 -7.26 4.71 27.66
N ILE A 2 -7.98 5.18 26.63
CA ILE A 2 -7.38 5.90 25.51
C ILE A 2 -7.30 7.39 25.83
N ALA A 3 -6.29 8.09 25.30
CA ALA A 3 -6.17 9.54 25.47
C ALA A 3 -7.43 10.25 24.97
N GLU A 4 -7.88 11.30 25.65
CA GLU A 4 -9.13 12.01 25.32
C GLU A 4 -9.14 12.53 23.88
N LYS A 5 -7.99 12.97 23.38
CA LYS A 5 -7.78 13.41 21.98
C LYS A 5 -7.95 12.29 20.95
N MET A 6 -7.74 11.02 21.32
CA MET A 6 -7.89 9.87 20.43
C MET A 6 -9.33 9.39 20.30
N ARG A 7 -10.19 9.64 21.30
CA ARG A 7 -11.60 9.23 21.30
C ARG A 7 -12.37 9.64 20.04
N PRO A 8 -12.40 10.93 19.63
CA PRO A 8 -13.14 11.31 18.43
C PRO A 8 -12.56 10.74 17.13
N LEU A 9 -11.25 10.47 17.08
CA LEU A 9 -10.59 9.92 15.89
C LEU A 9 -10.94 8.45 15.64
N VAL A 10 -11.23 7.68 16.70
CA VAL A 10 -11.66 6.29 16.61
C VAL A 10 -13.17 6.13 16.51
N GLU A 11 -13.94 7.09 17.05
CA GLU A 11 -15.41 7.11 17.00
C GLU A 11 -15.95 7.51 15.63
N ASN A 12 -15.21 8.30 14.84
CA ASN A 12 -15.65 8.77 13.53
C ASN A 12 -15.60 7.64 12.49
N ASN A 13 -16.66 6.83 12.48
CA ASN A 13 -16.85 5.76 11.52
C ASN A 13 -16.95 6.37 10.11
N SER A 14 -16.07 5.95 9.20
CA SER A 14 -16.02 6.49 7.84
C SER A 14 -17.38 6.35 7.14
N ALA A 15 -18.01 7.45 6.74
CA ALA A 15 -19.26 7.45 5.98
C ALA A 15 -19.15 6.60 4.71
N ILE A 16 -17.98 6.59 4.08
CA ILE A 16 -17.66 5.74 2.92
C ILE A 16 -17.74 4.26 3.29
N ARG A 17 -17.22 3.87 4.46
CA ARG A 17 -17.28 2.48 4.94
C ARG A 17 -18.70 2.06 5.28
N ALA A 18 -19.50 2.96 5.86
CA ALA A 18 -20.92 2.70 6.10
C ALA A 18 -21.69 2.48 4.79
N MET A 19 -21.43 3.29 3.75
CA MET A 19 -22.03 3.10 2.43
C MET A 19 -21.61 1.77 1.78
N PHE A 20 -20.35 1.37 1.90
CA PHE A 20 -19.87 0.09 1.39
C PHE A 20 -20.58 -1.11 2.04
N GLU A 21 -20.71 -1.12 3.36
CA GLU A 21 -21.42 -2.21 4.05
C GLU A 21 -22.92 -2.23 3.70
N GLU A 22 -23.54 -1.06 3.51
CA GLU A 22 -24.91 -0.98 3.03
C GLU A 22 -25.05 -1.49 1.59
N GLY A 23 -24.09 -1.18 0.70
CA GLY A 23 -24.02 -1.74 -0.65
C GLY A 23 -23.98 -3.27 -0.64
N LYS A 24 -23.17 -3.86 0.25
CA LYS A 24 -23.13 -5.32 0.42
C LYS A 24 -24.45 -5.89 0.93
N ARG A 25 -25.11 -5.21 1.87
CA ARG A 25 -26.44 -5.62 2.37
C ARG A 25 -27.48 -5.62 1.25
N LEU A 26 -27.51 -4.57 0.44
CA LEU A 26 -28.42 -4.45 -0.70
C LEU A 26 -28.12 -5.49 -1.77
N ALA A 27 -26.84 -5.78 -2.05
CA ALA A 27 -26.44 -6.81 -3.02
C ALA A 27 -26.90 -8.21 -2.61
N ALA A 28 -26.96 -8.50 -1.30
CA ALA A 28 -27.51 -9.77 -0.79
C ALA A 28 -29.04 -9.88 -0.95
N ILE A 29 -29.76 -8.76 -1.00
CA ILE A 29 -31.23 -8.72 -1.11
C ILE A 29 -31.67 -8.68 -2.58
N TYR A 30 -30.98 -7.88 -3.39
CA TYR A 30 -31.39 -7.56 -4.77
C TYR A 30 -30.48 -8.16 -5.84
N GLY A 31 -29.39 -8.82 -5.46
CA GLY A 31 -28.36 -9.31 -6.38
C GLY A 31 -27.27 -8.26 -6.63
N PRO A 32 -25.98 -8.65 -6.71
CA PRO A 32 -24.86 -7.74 -6.94
C PRO A 32 -24.95 -6.98 -8.28
N GLU A 33 -25.58 -7.56 -9.29
CA GLU A 33 -25.80 -6.94 -10.60
C GLU A 33 -26.74 -5.72 -10.56
N ASN A 34 -27.54 -5.60 -9.49
CA ASN A 34 -28.52 -4.51 -9.30
C ASN A 34 -28.03 -3.44 -8.31
N VAL A 35 -26.77 -3.53 -7.86
CA VAL A 35 -26.19 -2.58 -6.91
C VAL A 35 -24.93 -1.93 -7.50
N TYR A 36 -25.02 -0.63 -7.74
CA TYR A 36 -23.93 0.18 -8.30
C TYR A 36 -23.14 0.86 -7.19
N ASP A 37 -22.23 0.12 -6.56
CA ASP A 37 -21.40 0.62 -5.46
C ASP A 37 -20.17 1.39 -5.98
N PHE A 38 -20.19 2.72 -5.79
CA PHE A 38 -19.08 3.63 -6.09
C PHE A 38 -18.43 4.22 -4.83
N SER A 39 -18.59 3.56 -3.68
CA SER A 39 -18.14 4.10 -2.39
C SER A 39 -16.63 3.96 -2.15
N LEU A 40 -16.09 2.72 -2.13
CA LEU A 40 -14.69 2.47 -1.82
C LEU A 40 -13.77 2.63 -3.04
N GLY A 41 -12.72 3.43 -2.88
CA GLY A 41 -11.66 3.60 -3.87
C GLY A 41 -10.52 2.57 -3.77
N ASN A 42 -10.83 1.29 -3.53
CA ASN A 42 -9.80 0.25 -3.50
C ASN A 42 -9.29 -0.03 -4.93
N PRO A 43 -7.98 -0.27 -5.13
CA PRO A 43 -7.46 -0.74 -6.42
C PRO A 43 -8.17 -2.03 -6.84
N ASN A 44 -8.61 -2.11 -8.10
CA ASN A 44 -9.38 -3.24 -8.63
C ASN A 44 -8.71 -3.95 -9.82
N VAL A 45 -7.58 -3.42 -10.32
CA VAL A 45 -6.79 -4.06 -11.36
C VAL A 45 -5.76 -4.97 -10.70
N PRO A 46 -5.59 -6.23 -11.15
CA PRO A 46 -4.59 -7.12 -10.59
C PRO A 46 -3.19 -6.53 -10.74
N ALA A 47 -2.32 -6.82 -9.75
CA ALA A 47 -0.92 -6.46 -9.85
C ALA A 47 -0.26 -7.14 -11.06
N PRO A 48 0.74 -6.51 -11.71
CA PRO A 48 1.52 -7.15 -12.75
C PRO A 48 2.15 -8.46 -12.25
N GLU A 49 2.19 -9.49 -13.10
CA GLU A 49 2.72 -10.82 -12.75
C GLU A 49 4.15 -10.77 -12.18
N ALA A 50 4.95 -9.81 -12.64
CA ALA A 50 6.31 -9.57 -12.15
C ALA A 50 6.39 -9.36 -10.63
N VAL A 51 5.33 -8.81 -10.00
CA VAL A 51 5.28 -8.62 -8.55
C VAL A 51 5.24 -9.96 -7.82
N ASN A 52 4.35 -10.87 -8.23
CA ASN A 52 4.21 -12.18 -7.59
C ASN A 52 5.45 -13.06 -7.81
N ARG A 53 6.05 -12.96 -9.00
CA ARG A 53 7.31 -13.65 -9.31
C ARG A 53 8.44 -13.17 -8.42
N ALA A 54 8.69 -11.87 -8.35
CA ALA A 54 9.75 -11.30 -7.52
C ALA A 54 9.62 -11.70 -6.03
N ILE A 55 8.40 -11.72 -5.48
CA ILE A 55 8.17 -12.16 -4.09
C ILE A 55 8.55 -13.64 -3.94
N THR A 56 8.17 -14.48 -4.88
CA THR A 56 8.42 -15.93 -4.84
C THR A 56 9.91 -16.22 -4.97
N ASP A 57 10.60 -15.55 -5.90
CA ASP A 57 12.03 -15.70 -6.14
C ASP A 57 12.83 -15.29 -4.89
N ILE A 58 12.50 -14.14 -4.28
CA ILE A 58 13.14 -13.68 -3.03
C ILE A 58 12.97 -14.71 -1.91
N VAL A 59 11.76 -15.26 -1.73
CA VAL A 59 11.49 -16.23 -0.66
C VAL A 59 12.21 -17.57 -0.89
N ALA A 60 12.39 -17.97 -2.15
CA ALA A 60 12.99 -19.25 -2.51
C ALA A 60 14.52 -19.21 -2.54
N GLU A 61 15.12 -18.09 -2.95
CA GLU A 61 16.54 -18.02 -3.32
C GLU A 61 17.39 -17.23 -2.32
N GLU A 62 16.82 -16.22 -1.64
CA GLU A 62 17.58 -15.35 -0.75
C GLU A 62 17.72 -15.94 0.66
N ALA A 63 18.79 -15.55 1.36
CA ALA A 63 18.98 -15.94 2.75
C ALA A 63 17.84 -15.39 3.62
N SER A 64 17.11 -16.27 4.32
CA SER A 64 15.96 -15.90 5.16
C SER A 64 16.28 -14.79 6.18
N THR A 65 17.49 -14.80 6.75
CA THR A 65 17.95 -13.78 7.70
C THR A 65 18.17 -12.40 7.05
N MET A 66 18.50 -12.35 5.76
CA MET A 66 18.57 -11.11 4.99
C MET A 66 17.15 -10.59 4.69
N VAL A 67 16.26 -11.46 4.19
CA VAL A 67 14.89 -11.08 3.80
C VAL A 67 14.06 -10.57 4.97
N HIS A 68 14.17 -11.20 6.13
CA HIS A 68 13.38 -10.89 7.32
C HIS A 68 14.16 -10.09 8.38
N GLY A 69 15.41 -9.75 8.09
CA GLY A 69 16.25 -8.93 8.95
C GLY A 69 15.87 -7.44 8.90
N TYR A 70 16.39 -6.68 9.85
CA TYR A 70 16.24 -5.22 9.82
C TYR A 70 17.04 -4.61 8.68
N MET A 71 16.44 -3.59 8.06
CA MET A 71 17.12 -2.65 7.16
C MET A 71 17.51 -1.37 7.91
N SER A 72 18.33 -0.53 7.28
CA SER A 72 18.49 0.86 7.72
C SER A 72 17.13 1.56 7.81
N ASN A 73 16.98 2.52 8.73
CA ASN A 73 15.74 3.29 8.86
C ASN A 73 15.27 3.94 7.55
N ALA A 74 16.20 4.25 6.64
CA ALA A 74 15.88 4.82 5.35
C ALA A 74 15.42 3.80 4.30
N GLY A 75 15.63 2.50 4.56
CA GLY A 75 15.46 1.41 3.60
C GLY A 75 16.78 0.92 3.01
N PHE A 76 16.72 -0.20 2.30
CA PHE A 76 17.88 -0.79 1.60
C PHE A 76 18.47 0.18 0.56
N GLU A 77 19.80 0.24 0.49
CA GLU A 77 20.53 1.18 -0.36
C GLU A 77 20.32 0.93 -1.85
N ASP A 78 20.36 -0.34 -2.26
CA ASP A 78 20.13 -0.81 -3.63
C ASP A 78 18.70 -0.48 -4.11
N VAL A 79 17.70 -0.64 -3.25
CA VAL A 79 16.30 -0.28 -3.54
C VAL A 79 16.17 1.23 -3.73
N ARG A 80 16.74 2.02 -2.82
CA ARG A 80 16.69 3.49 -2.90
C ARG A 80 17.39 4.03 -4.15
N ASP A 81 18.56 3.51 -4.49
CA ASP A 81 19.27 3.89 -5.71
C ASP A 81 18.47 3.51 -6.97
N THR A 82 17.89 2.30 -7.00
CA THR A 82 17.05 1.84 -8.11
C THR A 82 15.85 2.77 -8.34
N VAL A 83 15.20 3.23 -7.26
CA VAL A 83 14.10 4.20 -7.33
C VAL A 83 14.59 5.55 -7.87
N ALA A 84 15.71 6.08 -7.35
CA ALA A 84 16.29 7.34 -7.83
C ALA A 84 16.60 7.28 -9.33
N GLN A 85 17.25 6.21 -9.80
CA GLN A 85 17.54 6.00 -11.22
C GLN A 85 16.26 5.89 -12.07
N SER A 86 15.22 5.22 -11.56
CA SER A 86 13.92 5.13 -12.25
C SER A 86 13.28 6.51 -12.43
N LEU A 87 13.30 7.36 -11.40
CA LEU A 87 12.80 8.73 -11.46
C LEU A 87 13.62 9.56 -12.46
N ASN A 88 14.95 9.49 -12.39
CA ASN A 88 15.85 10.22 -13.29
C ASN A 88 15.60 9.87 -14.76
N ARG A 89 15.44 8.58 -15.08
CA ARG A 89 15.14 8.14 -16.46
C ARG A 89 13.78 8.65 -16.96
N ARG A 90 12.77 8.68 -16.10
CA ARG A 90 11.39 9.05 -16.49
C ARG A 90 11.15 10.55 -16.59
N PHE A 91 11.86 11.32 -15.77
CA PHE A 91 11.55 12.73 -15.55
C PHE A 91 12.74 13.67 -15.80
N GLY A 92 13.92 13.15 -16.16
CA GLY A 92 15.11 13.97 -16.40
C GLY A 92 15.69 14.61 -15.14
N THR A 93 15.46 14.01 -13.97
CA THR A 93 15.97 14.49 -12.68
C THR A 93 17.39 13.99 -12.39
N HIS A 94 17.96 14.46 -11.26
CA HIS A 94 19.29 14.09 -10.78
C HIS A 94 19.26 13.63 -9.31
N PHE A 95 18.31 12.77 -8.95
CA PHE A 95 18.22 12.20 -7.61
C PHE A 95 19.29 11.13 -7.37
N HIS A 96 19.68 11.01 -6.11
CA HIS A 96 20.54 9.97 -5.57
C HIS A 96 19.82 9.23 -4.42
N LEU A 97 20.39 8.13 -3.92
CA LEU A 97 19.78 7.34 -2.85
C LEU A 97 19.50 8.15 -1.57
N GLU A 98 20.25 9.22 -1.32
CA GLU A 98 20.08 10.15 -0.20
C GLU A 98 18.81 10.99 -0.31
N ASN A 99 18.22 11.09 -1.51
CA ASN A 99 16.95 11.78 -1.72
C ASN A 99 15.73 10.88 -1.50
N ILE A 100 15.93 9.57 -1.34
CA ILE A 100 14.84 8.58 -1.24
C ILE A 100 14.77 8.05 0.18
N LEU A 101 13.56 8.07 0.76
CA LEU A 101 13.25 7.44 2.04
C LEU A 101 12.13 6.43 1.81
N MET A 102 12.36 5.17 2.15
CA MET A 102 11.34 4.13 2.04
C MET A 102 10.38 4.21 3.22
N THR A 103 9.07 4.13 2.95
CA THR A 103 8.02 4.22 3.97
C THR A 103 6.99 3.10 3.81
N VAL A 104 6.18 2.87 4.85
CA VAL A 104 5.12 1.85 4.84
C VAL A 104 3.84 2.46 4.26
N GLY A 105 3.90 2.77 2.95
CA GLY A 105 2.80 3.39 2.22
C GLY A 105 2.68 4.90 2.42
N ALA A 106 1.85 5.52 1.57
CA ALA A 106 1.75 6.99 1.48
C ALA A 106 1.21 7.66 2.76
N ALA A 107 0.46 6.95 3.61
CA ALA A 107 0.00 7.49 4.88
C ALA A 107 1.12 7.66 5.92
N SER A 108 2.24 6.94 5.75
CA SER A 108 3.40 6.99 6.64
C SER A 108 4.50 7.95 6.18
N GLY A 109 4.48 8.39 4.91
CA GLY A 109 5.45 9.32 4.35
C GLY A 109 4.99 10.75 4.47
#